data_AF-A0A2N2XKR7-F1
#
_entry.id   AF-A0A2N2XKR7-F1
#
_cell.length_a   1.000
_cell.length_b   1.000
_cell.length_c   1.000
_cell.angle_alpha   90.00
_cell.angle_beta   90.00
_cell.angle_gamma   90.00
#
_symmetry.space_group_name_H-M   'P 1'
#
loop_
_entity.id
_entity.type
_entity.pdbx_description
1 polymer ?
#
loop_
_entity_poly.entity_id
_entity_poly.type
_entity_poly.pdbx_seq_one_letter_code
_entity_poly.pdbx_strand_id
1 'polypeptide(L)'
;MQTWLGHQAAGWLTEQLGQQVTIGSIRVGYRFDIQLNDVVVPDKTGDAFIAFKKLTVVPSRFQPARHRIRLASVMLDSARVNIVKYAGDTSFNYSALVNLFGTAGTTPVAESKTTPWRLHCGHLDLSRVHFTYLNQNKPRDLQGMDYHFIDVNEIALQAEAVTMIA
;
A
#
# COMPACT_ATOMS: atom_id res chain seq x y z
N MET A 1 -23.37 5.71 -9.75
CA MET A 1 -22.78 4.35 -9.83
C MET A 1 -21.35 4.26 -9.29
N GLN A 2 -20.48 5.26 -9.45
CA GLN A 2 -19.06 5.20 -9.05
C GLN A 2 -18.83 5.07 -7.52
N THR A 3 -19.66 5.69 -6.69
CA THR A 3 -19.51 5.65 -5.23
C THR A 3 -19.84 4.27 -4.60
N TRP A 4 -20.68 3.47 -5.25
CA TRP A 4 -21.14 2.18 -4.71
C TRP A 4 -20.00 1.15 -4.58
N LEU A 5 -19.15 1.04 -5.61
CA LEU A 5 -17.96 0.19 -5.57
C LEU A 5 -16.97 0.64 -4.48
N GLY A 6 -16.84 1.96 -4.29
CA GLY A 6 -16.02 2.54 -3.22
C GLY A 6 -16.51 2.15 -1.84
N HIS A 7 -17.80 2.31 -1.58
CA HIS A 7 -18.39 1.92 -0.30
C HIS A 7 -18.29 0.42 -0.05
N GLN A 8 -18.46 -0.42 -1.07
CA GLN A 8 -18.37 -1.86 -0.91
C GLN A 8 -16.92 -2.32 -0.65
N ALA A 9 -15.94 -1.77 -1.37
CA ALA A 9 -14.52 -2.07 -1.13
C ALA A 9 -14.07 -1.56 0.26
N ALA A 10 -14.50 -0.35 0.64
CA ALA A 10 -14.24 0.21 1.96
C ALA A 10 -14.87 -0.62 3.08
N GLY A 11 -16.12 -1.06 2.90
CA GLY A 11 -16.83 -1.93 3.85
C GLY A 11 -16.13 -3.26 4.04
N TRP A 12 -15.77 -3.94 2.95
CA TRP A 12 -15.03 -5.20 3.01
C TRP A 12 -13.66 -5.03 3.70
N LEU A 13 -12.88 -4.00 3.34
CA LEU A 13 -11.61 -3.71 4.01
C LEU A 13 -11.81 -3.37 5.49
N THR A 14 -12.90 -2.68 5.83
CA THR A 14 -13.24 -2.32 7.22
C THR A 14 -13.57 -3.55 8.05
N GLU A 15 -14.35 -4.48 7.53
CA GLU A 15 -14.67 -5.75 8.19
C GLU A 15 -13.42 -6.59 8.43
N GLN A 16 -12.51 -6.64 7.44
CA GLN A 16 -11.28 -7.43 7.54
C GLN A 16 -10.28 -6.77 8.51
N LEU A 17 -10.04 -5.46 8.39
CA LEU A 17 -9.08 -4.75 9.24
C LEU A 17 -9.61 -4.50 10.66
N GLY A 18 -10.93 -4.57 10.86
CA GLY A 18 -11.58 -4.12 12.08
C GLY A 18 -11.46 -2.61 12.30
N GLN A 19 -11.20 -1.84 11.23
CA GLN A 19 -10.94 -0.40 11.28
C GLN A 19 -11.62 0.30 10.11
N GLN A 20 -12.18 1.48 10.34
CA GLN A 20 -12.95 2.20 9.34
C GLN A 20 -12.08 2.74 8.19
N VAL A 21 -11.95 1.94 7.14
CA VAL A 21 -11.31 2.38 5.90
C VAL A 21 -12.26 3.32 5.16
N THR A 22 -11.75 4.47 4.78
CA THR A 22 -12.52 5.46 4.01
C THR A 22 -12.00 5.50 2.58
N ILE A 23 -12.90 5.37 1.61
CA ILE A 23 -12.61 5.54 0.19
C ILE A 23 -13.63 6.54 -0.34
N GLY A 24 -13.19 7.74 -0.72
CA GLY A 24 -14.09 8.79 -1.21
C GLY A 24 -14.77 8.40 -2.52
N SER A 25 -14.01 7.96 -3.51
CA SER A 25 -14.59 7.45 -4.77
C SER A 25 -13.70 6.45 -5.48
N ILE A 26 -14.35 5.51 -6.17
CA ILE A 26 -13.70 4.59 -7.11
C ILE A 26 -14.27 4.86 -8.49
N ARG A 27 -13.38 5.10 -9.45
CA ARG A 27 -13.72 5.20 -10.86
C ARG A 27 -13.03 4.08 -11.59
N VAL A 28 -13.82 3.32 -12.34
CA VAL A 28 -13.33 2.36 -13.31
C VAL A 28 -13.56 2.99 -14.68
N GLY A 29 -12.50 3.28 -15.42
CA GLY A 29 -12.60 3.80 -16.77
C GLY A 29 -12.79 2.68 -17.80
N TYR A 30 -12.93 3.09 -19.06
CA TYR A 30 -13.28 2.19 -20.18
C TYR A 30 -12.20 1.12 -20.46
N ARG A 31 -10.95 1.33 -20.04
CA ARG A 31 -9.85 0.37 -20.21
C ARG A 31 -9.51 -0.38 -18.92
N PHE A 32 -10.48 -0.55 -18.02
CA PHE A 32 -10.26 -1.13 -16.69
C PHE A 32 -9.22 -0.37 -15.86
N ASP A 33 -8.97 0.90 -16.17
CA ASP A 33 -8.19 1.80 -15.33
C ASP A 33 -8.96 2.03 -14.02
N ILE A 34 -8.28 1.79 -12.90
CA ILE A 34 -8.84 1.95 -11.57
C ILE A 34 -8.26 3.23 -10.99
N GLN A 35 -9.13 4.20 -10.74
CA GLN A 35 -8.78 5.43 -10.03
C GLN A 35 -9.49 5.44 -8.67
N LEU A 36 -8.69 5.51 -7.62
CA LEU A 36 -9.14 5.69 -6.24
C LEU A 36 -8.87 7.13 -5.83
N ASN A 37 -9.86 7.81 -5.25
CA ASN A 37 -9.68 9.15 -4.69
C ASN A 37 -10.04 9.20 -3.21
N ASP A 38 -9.31 10.02 -2.48
CA ASP A 38 -9.49 10.29 -1.05
C ASP A 38 -9.57 8.99 -0.23
N VAL A 39 -8.49 8.21 -0.27
CA VAL A 39 -8.36 6.96 0.48
C VAL A 39 -7.62 7.22 1.78
N VAL A 40 -8.18 6.74 2.88
CA VAL A 40 -7.55 6.74 4.20
C VAL A 40 -7.72 5.37 4.81
N VAL A 41 -6.59 4.73 5.09
CA VAL A 41 -6.51 3.46 5.82
C VAL A 41 -5.90 3.79 7.19
N PRO A 42 -6.71 3.78 8.26
CA PRO A 42 -6.21 3.95 9.61
C PRO A 42 -5.36 2.74 10.04
N ASP A 43 -4.69 2.88 11.17
CA ASP A 43 -4.08 1.80 11.93
C ASP A 43 -4.86 1.51 13.23
N LYS A 44 -4.33 0.60 14.06
CA LYS A 44 -4.99 0.17 15.30
C LYS A 44 -5.12 1.29 16.33
N THR A 45 -4.34 2.34 16.21
CA THR A 45 -4.35 3.49 17.12
C THR A 45 -5.25 4.61 16.62
N GLY A 46 -5.79 4.48 15.39
CA GLY A 46 -6.65 5.48 14.76
C GLY A 46 -5.90 6.49 13.88
N ASP A 47 -4.56 6.46 13.90
CA ASP A 47 -3.74 7.26 12.99
C ASP A 47 -3.74 6.68 11.57
N ALA A 48 -3.58 7.52 10.55
CA ALA A 48 -3.54 7.04 9.17
C ALA A 48 -2.22 6.31 8.88
N PHE A 49 -2.28 4.99 8.66
CA PHE A 49 -1.14 4.21 8.16
C PHE A 49 -0.81 4.62 6.71
N ILE A 50 -1.83 4.66 5.84
CA ILE A 50 -1.68 5.16 4.48
C ILE A 50 -2.89 6.03 4.13
N ALA A 51 -2.62 7.21 3.60
CA ALA A 51 -3.64 8.09 3.04
C ALA A 51 -3.16 8.65 1.71
N PHE A 52 -4.03 8.77 0.71
CA PHE A 52 -3.66 9.40 -0.56
C PHE A 52 -4.86 10.06 -1.21
N LYS A 53 -4.62 11.18 -1.90
CA LYS A 53 -5.67 11.89 -2.62
C LYS A 53 -6.06 11.18 -3.90
N LYS A 54 -5.09 10.63 -4.63
CA LYS A 54 -5.35 9.97 -5.90
C LYS A 54 -4.36 8.85 -6.17
N LEU A 55 -4.88 7.66 -6.45
CA LEU A 55 -4.13 6.53 -6.98
C LEU A 55 -4.78 6.11 -8.28
N THR A 56 -4.01 6.06 -9.36
CA THR A 56 -4.45 5.56 -10.65
C THR A 56 -3.63 4.34 -11.02
N VAL A 57 -4.28 3.21 -11.25
CA VAL A 57 -3.67 1.95 -11.66
C VAL A 57 -4.26 1.55 -13.00
N VAL A 58 -3.40 1.47 -14.00
CA VAL A 58 -3.79 1.05 -15.36
C VAL A 58 -3.25 -0.38 -15.56
N PRO A 59 -4.09 -1.41 -15.49
CA PRO A 59 -3.66 -2.77 -15.77
C PRO A 59 -3.32 -2.92 -17.26
N SER A 60 -2.25 -3.67 -17.57
CA SER A 60 -1.86 -4.00 -18.95
C SER A 60 -2.18 -5.44 -19.29
N ARG A 61 -1.76 -6.37 -18.42
CA ARG A 61 -1.98 -7.80 -18.63
C ARG A 61 -1.90 -8.56 -17.32
N PHE A 62 -2.92 -9.38 -17.05
CA PHE A 62 -2.90 -10.31 -15.94
C PHE A 62 -2.71 -11.73 -16.49
N GLN A 63 -1.61 -12.39 -16.11
CA GLN A 63 -1.28 -13.76 -16.53
C GLN A 63 -1.05 -14.66 -15.31
N PRO A 64 -2.12 -15.07 -14.62
CA PRO A 64 -1.99 -15.87 -13.39
C PRO A 64 -1.30 -17.21 -13.65
N ALA A 65 -1.60 -17.88 -14.77
CA ALA A 65 -0.92 -19.12 -15.19
C ALA A 65 0.61 -18.98 -15.39
N ARG A 66 1.12 -17.75 -15.51
CA ARG A 66 2.56 -17.47 -15.63
C ARG A 66 3.11 -16.69 -14.45
N HIS A 67 2.33 -16.52 -13.38
CA HIS A 67 2.70 -15.75 -12.19
C HIS A 67 3.17 -14.34 -12.56
N ARG A 68 2.50 -13.71 -13.53
CA ARG A 68 2.89 -12.39 -14.05
C ARG A 68 1.74 -11.41 -14.00
N ILE A 69 2.00 -10.28 -13.36
CA ILE A 69 1.11 -9.12 -13.33
C ILE A 69 1.82 -7.99 -14.04
N ARG A 70 1.22 -7.47 -15.11
CA ARG A 70 1.71 -6.28 -15.81
C ARG A 70 0.75 -5.13 -15.60
N LEU A 71 1.26 -4.07 -15.02
CA LEU A 71 0.62 -2.77 -14.92
C LEU A 71 1.24 -1.89 -16.01
N ALA A 72 0.41 -1.20 -16.78
CA ALA A 72 0.89 -0.21 -17.74
C ALA A 72 1.43 1.02 -16.99
N SER A 73 0.66 1.50 -16.01
CA SER A 73 1.00 2.68 -15.23
C SER A 73 0.44 2.59 -13.82
N VAL A 74 1.22 3.07 -12.84
CA VAL A 74 0.82 3.31 -11.47
C VAL A 74 1.19 4.75 -11.14
N MET A 75 0.19 5.59 -10.86
CA MET A 75 0.39 7.00 -10.52
C MET A 75 -0.21 7.24 -9.14
N LEU A 76 0.62 7.67 -8.20
CA LEU A 76 0.23 7.99 -6.83
C LEU A 76 0.52 9.47 -6.55
N ASP A 77 -0.50 10.17 -6.07
CA ASP A 77 -0.45 11.61 -5.86
C ASP A 77 -0.88 11.98 -4.44
N SER A 78 -0.06 12.82 -3.80
CA SER A 78 -0.31 13.37 -2.47
C SER A 78 -0.59 12.26 -1.45
N ALA A 79 0.34 11.31 -1.36
CA ALA A 79 0.26 10.20 -0.40
C ALA A 79 1.01 10.49 0.89
N ARG A 80 0.50 9.96 1.99
CA ARG A 80 1.13 9.93 3.31
C ARG A 80 1.22 8.47 3.72
N VAL A 81 2.42 8.02 4.02
CA VAL A 81 2.70 6.66 4.48
C VAL A 81 3.41 6.77 5.80
N ASN A 82 2.79 6.27 6.86
CA ASN A 82 3.30 6.32 8.22
C ASN A 82 3.58 4.91 8.72
N ILE A 83 4.84 4.53 8.76
CA ILE A 83 5.30 3.26 9.34
C ILE A 83 5.74 3.52 10.76
N VAL A 84 4.92 3.12 11.72
CA VAL A 84 5.19 3.33 13.15
C VAL A 84 5.28 2.00 13.87
N LYS A 85 6.31 1.88 14.71
CA LYS A 85 6.39 0.85 15.75
C LYS A 85 6.16 1.53 17.10
N TYR A 86 4.99 1.32 17.68
CA TYR A 86 4.60 1.92 18.95
C TYR A 86 5.42 1.36 20.13
N ALA A 87 5.52 2.15 21.19
CA ALA A 87 6.24 1.75 22.40
C ALA A 87 5.58 0.51 23.03
N GLY A 88 6.37 -0.54 23.23
CA GLY A 88 5.89 -1.83 23.76
C GLY A 88 5.39 -2.81 22.68
N ASP A 89 5.17 -2.36 21.44
CA ASP A 89 4.76 -3.24 20.35
C ASP A 89 5.93 -3.99 19.74
N THR A 90 5.73 -5.28 19.45
CA THR A 90 6.70 -6.12 18.75
C THR A 90 6.66 -5.94 17.24
N SER A 91 5.52 -5.49 16.71
CA SER A 91 5.21 -5.38 15.28
C SER A 91 4.91 -3.94 14.88
N PHE A 92 5.05 -3.63 13.58
CA PHE A 92 4.68 -2.32 13.04
C PHE A 92 3.15 -2.19 12.88
N ASN A 93 2.68 -0.96 12.74
CA ASN A 93 1.27 -0.63 12.52
C ASN A 93 0.66 -1.25 11.24
N TYR A 94 1.48 -1.56 10.23
CA TYR A 94 1.06 -2.28 9.01
C TYR A 94 0.85 -3.79 9.19
N SER A 95 1.18 -4.35 10.36
CA SER A 95 1.08 -5.80 10.60
C SER A 95 -0.34 -6.33 10.40
N ALA A 96 -1.38 -5.51 10.66
CA ALA A 96 -2.76 -5.87 10.36
C ALA A 96 -2.97 -6.12 8.86
N LEU A 97 -2.48 -5.24 7.98
CA LEU A 97 -2.57 -5.40 6.53
C LEU A 97 -1.77 -6.61 6.03
N VAL A 98 -0.53 -6.78 6.51
CA VAL A 98 0.30 -7.93 6.13
C VAL A 98 -0.37 -9.24 6.57
N ASN A 99 -0.95 -9.26 7.78
CA ASN A 99 -1.68 -10.43 8.23
C ASN A 99 -2.92 -10.67 7.38
N LEU A 100 -3.69 -9.65 6.98
CA LEU A 100 -4.85 -9.87 6.10
C LEU A 100 -4.48 -10.48 4.75
N PHE A 101 -3.42 -10.00 4.11
CA PHE A 101 -2.98 -10.56 2.84
C PHE A 101 -2.19 -11.87 3.02
N GLY A 102 -1.60 -12.10 4.19
CA GLY A 102 -0.87 -13.32 4.54
C GLY A 102 -1.76 -14.47 5.02
N THR A 103 -2.89 -14.18 5.68
CA THR A 103 -3.87 -15.16 6.17
C THR A 103 -4.98 -15.45 5.18
N ALA A 104 -5.18 -14.60 4.15
CA ALA A 104 -6.01 -14.92 2.99
C ALA A 104 -5.51 -16.14 2.19
N GLY A 105 -4.40 -16.76 2.61
CA GLY A 105 -3.90 -18.03 2.13
C GLY A 105 -3.40 -18.96 3.24
N THR A 106 -4.16 -19.22 4.33
CA THR A 106 -3.87 -20.37 5.20
C THR A 106 -4.22 -21.69 4.51
N THR A 107 -3.56 -21.97 3.39
CA THR A 107 -2.97 -23.29 3.21
C THR A 107 -1.51 -23.10 3.64
N PRO A 108 -0.97 -23.90 4.57
CA PRO A 108 0.46 -23.81 4.87
C PRO A 108 1.18 -23.93 3.53
N VAL A 109 1.87 -22.86 3.13
CA VAL A 109 2.86 -22.96 2.06
C VAL A 109 3.96 -23.80 2.67
N ALA A 110 3.77 -25.12 2.63
CA ALA A 110 4.88 -26.04 2.50
C ALA A 110 5.82 -25.40 1.49
N GLU A 111 7.11 -25.38 1.79
CA GLU A 111 8.20 -24.87 0.95
C GLU A 111 8.19 -25.55 -0.43
N SER A 112 7.18 -25.24 -1.21
CA SER A 112 6.99 -25.63 -2.58
C SER A 112 7.67 -24.52 -3.35
N LYS A 113 8.61 -24.92 -4.20
CA LYS A 113 9.29 -24.10 -5.19
C LYS A 113 8.25 -23.50 -6.15
N THR A 114 7.42 -22.60 -5.65
CA THR A 114 6.44 -21.86 -6.42
C THR A 114 7.19 -20.80 -7.18
N THR A 115 6.85 -20.62 -8.46
CA THR A 115 7.46 -19.56 -9.25
C THR A 115 7.09 -18.22 -8.62
N PRO A 116 8.05 -17.34 -8.31
CA PRO A 116 7.75 -16.07 -7.68
C PRO A 116 6.84 -15.22 -8.59
N TRP A 117 5.97 -14.44 -7.98
CA TRP A 117 5.14 -13.52 -8.75
C TRP A 117 6.01 -12.39 -9.29
N ARG A 118 5.94 -12.20 -10.60
CA ARG A 118 6.63 -11.11 -11.29
C ARG A 118 5.64 -10.00 -11.58
N LEU A 119 5.78 -8.91 -10.82
CA LEU A 119 5.06 -7.67 -11.06
C LEU A 119 5.93 -6.76 -11.92
N HIS A 120 5.40 -6.31 -13.05
CA HIS A 120 6.07 -5.37 -13.93
C HIS A 120 5.19 -4.14 -14.11
N CYS A 121 5.70 -2.97 -13.73
CA CYS A 121 5.07 -1.68 -13.94
C CYS A 121 5.78 -0.98 -15.11
N GLY A 122 5.03 -0.65 -16.16
CA GLY A 122 5.55 0.11 -17.29
C GLY A 122 6.02 1.49 -16.85
N HIS A 123 5.15 2.24 -16.17
CA HIS A 123 5.41 3.59 -15.70
C HIS A 123 4.98 3.74 -14.24
N LEU A 124 5.87 4.16 -13.36
CA LEU A 124 5.59 4.46 -11.96
C LEU A 124 5.83 5.94 -11.71
N ASP A 125 4.78 6.67 -11.35
CA ASP A 125 4.85 8.08 -10.93
C ASP A 125 4.38 8.20 -9.49
N LEU A 126 5.27 8.69 -8.62
CA LEU A 126 4.96 9.09 -7.27
C LEU A 126 5.17 10.59 -7.20
N SER A 127 4.17 11.34 -6.76
CA SER A 127 4.27 12.79 -6.61
C SER A 127 3.71 13.23 -5.26
N ARG A 128 4.46 14.11 -4.59
CA ARG A 128 4.12 14.65 -3.26
C ARG A 128 3.86 13.53 -2.24
N VAL A 129 4.73 12.52 -2.22
CA VAL A 129 4.66 11.46 -1.23
C VAL A 129 5.42 11.87 0.02
N HIS A 130 4.73 11.79 1.16
CA HIS A 130 5.30 11.97 2.49
C HIS A 130 5.43 10.61 3.14
N PHE A 131 6.65 10.25 3.51
CA PHE A 131 6.98 9.00 4.17
C PHE A 131 7.54 9.28 5.56
N THR A 132 6.90 8.72 6.58
CA THR A 132 7.37 8.74 7.95
C THR A 132 7.67 7.32 8.42
N TYR A 133 8.85 7.10 8.96
CA TYR A 133 9.22 5.91 9.71
C TYR A 133 9.59 6.31 11.13
N LEU A 134 8.96 5.67 12.12
CA LEU A 134 9.23 5.92 13.53
C LEU A 134 9.27 4.61 14.31
N ASN A 135 10.35 4.40 15.07
CA ASN A 135 10.47 3.29 16.02
C ASN A 135 10.55 3.82 17.45
N GLN A 136 9.43 3.80 18.17
CA GLN A 136 9.33 4.32 19.54
C GLN A 136 10.01 3.43 20.59
N ASN A 137 10.41 2.20 20.24
CA ASN A 137 11.13 1.30 21.15
C ASN A 137 12.62 1.64 21.27
N LYS A 138 13.09 2.65 20.53
CA LYS A 138 14.48 3.09 20.54
C LYS A 138 14.52 4.57 20.89
N PRO A 139 15.44 4.99 21.79
CA PRO A 139 15.63 6.41 22.05
C PRO A 139 16.11 7.10 20.77
N ARG A 140 15.77 8.38 20.61
CA ARG A 140 16.28 9.19 19.50
C ARG A 140 17.80 9.25 19.57
N ASP A 141 18.45 9.00 18.45
CA ASP A 141 19.89 9.20 18.37
C ASP A 141 20.16 10.70 18.21
N LEU A 142 20.88 11.28 19.18
CA LEU A 142 21.25 12.69 19.16
C LEU A 142 22.59 12.93 18.44
N GLN A 143 23.25 11.86 18.00
CA GLN A 143 24.52 11.92 17.27
C GLN A 143 24.40 11.27 15.89
N GLY A 144 24.69 12.02 14.84
CA GLY A 144 24.63 11.51 13.47
C GLY A 144 23.19 11.44 12.92
N MET A 145 22.91 10.41 12.11
CA MET A 145 21.60 10.20 11.50
C MET A 145 20.73 9.32 12.40
N ASP A 146 19.52 9.79 12.74
CA ASP A 146 18.57 8.99 13.52
C ASP A 146 17.86 7.98 12.62
N TYR A 147 18.38 6.75 12.55
CA TYR A 147 17.75 5.67 11.79
C TYR A 147 16.44 5.16 12.41
N HIS A 148 16.08 5.61 13.61
CA HIS A 148 14.82 5.28 14.28
C HIS A 148 13.72 6.30 13.97
N PHE A 149 14.06 7.42 13.33
CA PHE A 149 13.13 8.43 12.87
C PHE A 149 13.53 8.99 11.51
N ILE A 150 12.80 8.59 10.48
CA ILE A 150 13.00 9.08 9.12
C ILE A 150 11.71 9.78 8.69
N ASP A 151 11.81 11.07 8.40
CA ASP A 151 10.71 11.87 7.87
C ASP A 151 11.15 12.47 6.54
N VAL A 152 10.54 12.00 5.45
CA VAL A 152 10.87 12.41 4.09
C VAL A 152 9.61 12.97 3.45
N ASN A 153 9.64 14.27 3.22
CA ASN A 153 8.56 15.02 2.61
C ASN A 153 8.79 15.18 1.10
N GLU A 154 7.69 15.37 0.37
CA GLU A 154 7.69 15.74 -1.06
C GLU A 154 8.48 14.78 -1.98
N ILE A 155 8.47 13.48 -1.69
CA ILE A 155 9.06 12.48 -2.58
C ILE A 155 8.36 12.56 -3.93
N ALA A 156 9.17 12.82 -4.96
CA ALA A 156 8.81 12.72 -6.36
C ALA A 156 9.70 11.65 -7.01
N LEU A 157 9.08 10.63 -7.60
CA LEU A 157 9.76 9.54 -8.27
C LEU A 157 9.06 9.25 -9.59
N GLN A 158 9.83 9.25 -10.67
CA GLN A 158 9.40 8.74 -11.95
C GLN A 158 10.32 7.59 -12.35
N ALA A 159 9.75 6.42 -12.57
CA ALA A 159 10.48 5.23 -12.95
C ALA A 159 9.77 4.51 -14.10
N GLU A 160 10.58 4.04 -15.05
CA GLU A 160 10.12 3.27 -16.20
C GLU A 160 10.56 1.81 -16.04
N ALA A 161 9.73 0.88 -16.52
CA ALA A 161 9.99 -0.56 -16.55
C ALA A 161 10.42 -1.16 -15.20
N VAL A 162 9.71 -0.80 -14.13
CA VAL A 162 9.96 -1.33 -12.78
C VAL A 162 9.54 -2.80 -12.71
N THR A 163 10.47 -3.69 -12.35
CA THR A 163 10.18 -5.10 -12.13
C THR A 163 10.40 -5.46 -10.67
N MET A 164 9.38 -6.02 -10.04
CA MET A 164 9.42 -6.57 -8.69
C MET A 164 9.20 -8.09 -8.77
N ILE A 165 10.00 -8.82 -8.00
CA ILE A 165 9.93 -10.27 -7.88
C ILE A 165 9.56 -10.54 -6.42
N ALA A 166 8.38 -11.10 -6.19
CA ALA A 166 7.84 -11.46 -4.89
C ALA A 166 7.89 -12.97 -4.68
#